data_AF-A0A2K2RRV4-F1
#
_entry.id   AF-A0A2K2RRV4-F1
#
_cell.length_a   1.000
_cell.length_b   1.000
_cell.length_c   1.000
_cell.angle_alpha   90.00
_cell.angle_beta   90.00
_cell.angle_gamma   90.00
#
_symmetry.space_group_name_H-M   'P 1'
#
loop_
_entity.id
_entity.type
_entity.pdbx_description
1 polymer ?
#
loop_
_entity_poly.entity_id
_entity_poly.type
_entity_poly.pdbx_seq_one_letter_code
_entity_poly.pdbx_strand_id
1 'polypeptide(L)'
;MPYDFGVNEVRVRHRRPHGITAAGGLADTVDAGPHPTQQARLDQDVAQCGYCRPGQITAAVELVRRVAEEGREVTDDGLDGIRDLRRCGTCPRVREAIGAAAGGM
;
A
#
# COMPACT_ATOMS: atom_id res chain seq x y z
N MET A 1 32.42 -5.59 2.19
CA MET A 1 31.93 -6.17 0.92
C MET A 1 30.75 -5.35 0.44
N PRO A 2 30.95 -4.32 -0.40
CA PRO A 2 29.82 -3.61 -1.00
C PRO A 2 29.21 -4.51 -2.07
N TYR A 3 27.96 -4.94 -1.85
CA TYR A 3 27.18 -5.61 -2.89
C TYR A 3 26.64 -4.53 -3.83
N ASP A 4 27.12 -4.54 -5.08
CA ASP A 4 26.56 -3.77 -6.18
C ASP A 4 25.27 -4.45 -6.64
N PHE A 5 24.13 -3.92 -6.20
CA PHE A 5 22.83 -4.30 -6.73
C PHE A 5 22.66 -3.62 -8.09
N GLY A 6 23.23 -4.23 -9.13
CA GLY A 6 23.02 -3.79 -10.50
C GLY A 6 21.53 -3.68 -10.81
N VAL A 7 21.01 -2.45 -10.87
CA VAL A 7 19.65 -2.16 -11.32
C VAL A 7 19.60 -2.41 -12.82
N ASN A 8 19.22 -3.62 -13.22
CA ASN A 8 18.98 -3.93 -14.62
C ASN A 8 17.75 -3.16 -15.10
N GLU A 9 17.93 -2.26 -16.07
CA GLU A 9 16.82 -1.56 -16.73
C GLU A 9 16.00 -2.57 -17.55
N VAL A 10 14.77 -2.84 -17.12
CA VAL A 10 13.83 -3.73 -17.82
C VAL A 10 12.76 -2.87 -18.48
N ARG A 11 12.66 -2.95 -19.81
CA ARG A 11 11.56 -2.30 -20.56
C ARG A 11 10.31 -3.18 -20.53
N VAL A 12 9.30 -2.72 -19.80
CA VAL A 12 7.99 -3.39 -19.73
C VAL A 12 7.08 -2.85 -20.84
N ARG A 13 6.54 -3.74 -21.68
CA ARG A 13 5.58 -3.37 -22.73
C ARG A 13 4.16 -3.38 -22.17
N HIS A 14 3.55 -2.20 -22.00
CA HIS A 14 2.16 -2.08 -21.58
C HIS A 14 1.19 -2.17 -22.76
N ARG A 15 0.01 -2.77 -22.54
CA ARG A 15 -1.06 -2.89 -23.56
C ARG A 15 -1.70 -1.54 -23.90
N ARG A 16 -1.66 -0.56 -22.98
CA ARG A 16 -2.16 0.82 -23.13
C ARG A 16 -1.33 1.78 -22.27
N PRO A 17 -1.23 3.08 -22.60
CA PRO A 17 -0.59 4.07 -21.74
C PRO A 17 -1.43 4.30 -20.47
N HIS A 18 -0.79 4.17 -19.30
CA HIS A 18 -1.34 4.48 -17.98
C HIS A 18 -0.17 4.73 -17.00
N GLY A 19 -0.43 5.48 -15.93
CA GLY A 19 0.54 5.66 -14.85
C GLY A 19 0.68 4.41 -13.99
N ILE A 20 1.87 4.21 -13.43
CA ILE A 20 2.17 3.10 -12.52
C ILE A 20 2.78 3.70 -11.26
N THR A 21 2.15 3.47 -10.13
CA THR A 21 2.65 3.91 -8.82
C THR A 21 3.02 2.69 -7.99
N ALA A 22 4.30 2.56 -7.66
CA ALA A 22 4.77 1.56 -6.71
C ALA A 22 4.60 2.07 -5.27
N ALA A 23 4.60 1.16 -4.29
CA ALA A 23 4.46 1.53 -2.86
C ALA A 23 5.45 2.61 -2.39
N GLY A 24 6.67 2.63 -2.95
CA GLY A 24 7.69 3.65 -2.64
C GLY A 24 7.40 5.02 -3.26
N GLY A 25 6.71 5.06 -4.41
CA GLY A 25 6.35 6.30 -5.10
C GLY A 25 5.09 6.98 -4.57
N LEU A 26 4.45 6.43 -3.52
CA LEU A 26 3.26 7.05 -2.91
C LEU A 26 3.58 8.36 -2.18
N ALA A 27 4.81 8.55 -1.70
CA ALA A 27 5.20 9.82 -1.09
C ALA A 27 5.18 10.97 -2.12
N ASP A 28 5.41 10.67 -3.40
CA ASP A 28 5.37 11.65 -4.48
C ASP A 28 3.94 12.05 -4.89
N THR A 29 2.92 11.39 -4.33
CA THR A 29 1.50 11.69 -4.62
C THR A 29 0.85 12.60 -3.56
N VAL A 30 1.63 13.11 -2.61
CA VAL A 30 1.18 14.04 -1.55
C VAL A 30 2.12 15.22 -1.45
N ASP A 31 1.66 16.35 -0.91
CA ASP A 31 2.44 17.60 -0.90
C ASP A 31 3.73 17.51 -0.06
N ALA A 32 3.68 16.80 1.07
CA ALA A 32 4.84 16.60 1.94
C ALA A 32 4.68 15.38 2.85
N GLY A 33 5.80 14.69 3.10
CA GLY A 33 5.87 13.58 4.05
C GLY A 33 5.37 12.25 3.48
N PRO A 34 5.18 11.23 4.34
CA PRO A 34 4.69 9.93 3.91
C PRO A 34 3.21 10.02 3.54
N HIS A 35 2.80 9.21 2.56
CA HIS A 35 1.39 9.04 2.21
C HIS A 35 0.58 8.60 3.44
N PRO A 36 -0.71 9.00 3.61
CA PRO A 36 -1.52 8.63 4.78
C PRO A 36 -1.51 7.13 5.12
N THR A 37 -1.59 6.28 4.10
CA THR A 37 -1.47 4.82 4.26
C THR A 37 -0.11 4.34 4.80
N GLN A 38 0.99 5.04 4.46
CA GLN A 38 2.32 4.75 4.98
C GLN A 38 2.43 5.23 6.43
N GLN A 39 1.94 6.44 6.72
CA GLN A 39 1.95 7.01 8.07
C GLN A 39 1.14 6.16 9.06
N ALA A 40 -0.10 5.80 8.72
CA ALA A 40 -0.94 4.97 9.58
C ALA A 40 -0.31 3.61 9.91
N ARG A 41 0.48 3.04 9.00
CA ARG A 41 1.22 1.78 9.26
C ARG A 41 2.41 1.97 10.20
N LEU A 42 3.02 3.16 10.21
CA LEU A 42 4.05 3.51 11.20
C LEU A 42 3.40 3.67 12.57
N ASP A 43 2.29 4.41 12.64
CA ASP A 43 1.59 4.69 13.90
C ASP A 43 1.06 3.42 14.57
N GLN A 44 0.63 2.43 13.77
CA GLN A 44 0.09 1.16 14.25
C GLN A 44 1.15 0.05 14.41
N ASP A 45 2.44 0.36 14.28
CA ASP A 45 3.54 -0.63 14.37
C ASP A 45 3.26 -1.92 13.57
N VAL A 46 2.87 -1.74 12.30
CA VAL A 46 2.56 -2.85 11.39
C VAL A 46 3.83 -3.60 10.97
N ALA A 47 4.97 -2.93 11.09
CA ALA A 47 6.26 -3.37 10.60
C ALA A 47 6.76 -4.65 11.28
N GLN A 48 7.08 -5.67 10.48
CA GLN A 48 7.77 -6.90 10.90
C GLN A 48 8.84 -7.24 9.85
N CYS A 49 8.83 -8.43 9.26
CA CYS A 49 9.79 -8.82 8.20
C CYS A 49 9.69 -8.00 6.90
N GLY A 50 8.60 -7.26 6.69
CA GLY A 50 8.46 -6.29 5.59
C GLY A 50 8.11 -6.88 4.22
N TYR A 51 8.27 -8.19 3.99
CA TYR A 51 8.13 -8.82 2.67
C TYR A 51 6.78 -8.55 1.98
N CYS A 52 5.67 -8.75 2.69
CA CYS A 52 4.32 -8.55 2.14
C CYS A 52 3.88 -7.06 2.11
N ARG A 53 4.69 -6.15 2.66
CA ARG A 53 4.26 -4.76 2.89
C ARG A 53 3.99 -3.98 1.60
N PRO A 54 4.83 -4.05 0.54
CA PRO A 54 4.60 -3.26 -0.67
C PRO A 54 3.27 -3.61 -1.35
N GLY A 55 2.96 -4.91 -1.51
CA GLY A 55 1.69 -5.36 -2.09
C GLY A 55 0.48 -4.92 -1.28
N GLN A 56 0.54 -5.12 0.04
CA GLN A 56 -0.50 -4.71 0.99
C GLN A 56 -0.76 -3.21 0.98
N ILE A 57 0.28 -2.39 0.81
CA ILE A 57 0.16 -0.94 0.70
C ILE A 57 -0.60 -0.57 -0.59
N THR A 58 -0.16 -1.08 -1.74
CA THR A 58 -0.80 -0.75 -3.03
C THR A 58 -2.24 -1.25 -3.12
N ALA A 59 -2.52 -2.45 -2.60
CA ALA A 59 -3.86 -3.02 -2.59
C ALA A 59 -4.82 -2.23 -1.68
N ALA A 60 -4.33 -1.80 -0.52
CA ALA A 60 -5.12 -0.96 0.38
C ALA A 60 -5.43 0.41 -0.21
N VAL A 61 -4.44 1.07 -0.85
CA VAL A 61 -4.67 2.37 -1.50
C VAL A 61 -5.74 2.25 -2.57
N GLU A 62 -5.67 1.23 -3.42
CA GLU A 62 -6.67 1.00 -4.46
C GLU A 62 -8.05 0.67 -3.89
N LEU A 63 -8.13 -0.11 -2.80
CA LEU A 63 -9.39 -0.37 -2.10
C LEU A 63 -10.02 0.93 -1.60
N VAL A 64 -9.27 1.74 -0.85
CA VAL A 64 -9.75 3.00 -0.26
C VAL A 64 -10.18 3.96 -1.36
N ARG A 65 -9.35 4.16 -2.39
CA ARG A 65 -9.69 5.06 -3.51
C ARG A 65 -10.99 4.63 -4.19
N ARG A 66 -11.12 3.33 -4.49
CA ARG A 66 -12.32 2.79 -5.16
C ARG A 66 -13.59 2.98 -4.32
N VAL A 67 -13.55 2.68 -3.02
CA VAL A 67 -14.76 2.84 -2.19
C VAL A 67 -15.12 4.32 -2.03
N ALA A 68 -14.14 5.21 -1.92
CA ALA A 68 -14.36 6.66 -1.87
C ALA A 68 -14.99 7.19 -3.17
N GLU A 69 -14.50 6.76 -4.34
CA GLU A 69 -15.08 7.08 -5.66
C GLU A 69 -16.54 6.61 -5.78
N GLU A 70 -16.89 5.51 -5.11
CA GLU A 70 -18.24 4.95 -5.07
C GLU A 70 -19.12 5.53 -3.93
N GLY A 71 -18.60 6.45 -3.12
CA GLY A 71 -19.30 7.03 -1.97
C GLY A 71 -19.58 6.02 -0.85
N ARG A 72 -18.73 5.01 -0.69
CA ARG A 72 -18.84 3.93 0.28
C ARG A 72 -17.68 3.95 1.27
N GLU A 73 -17.92 3.40 2.45
CA GLU A 73 -16.89 3.17 3.47
C GLU A 73 -16.13 1.86 3.23
N VAL A 74 -14.92 1.77 3.79
CA VAL A 74 -14.17 0.51 3.83
C VAL A 74 -14.87 -0.47 4.77
N THR A 75 -15.15 -1.67 4.29
CA THR A 75 -15.78 -2.75 5.07
C THR A 75 -14.81 -3.91 5.33
N ASP A 76 -15.11 -4.74 6.34
CA ASP A 76 -14.35 -5.97 6.61
C ASP A 76 -14.32 -6.90 5.38
N ASP A 77 -15.43 -7.04 4.66
CA ASP A 77 -15.48 -7.82 3.42
C ASP A 77 -14.54 -7.24 2.35
N GLY A 78 -14.43 -5.91 2.27
CA GLY A 78 -13.48 -5.23 1.38
C GLY A 78 -12.03 -5.52 1.76
N LEU A 79 -11.73 -5.53 3.06
CA LEU A 79 -10.41 -5.87 3.60
C LEU A 79 -10.07 -7.34 3.38
N ASP A 80 -11.04 -8.24 3.51
CA ASP A 80 -10.88 -9.68 3.23
C ASP A 80 -10.69 -9.98 1.74
N GLY A 81 -11.13 -9.06 0.87
CA GLY A 81 -10.80 -9.07 -0.55
C GLY A 81 -9.32 -8.87 -0.86
N ILE A 82 -8.50 -8.34 0.07
CA ILE A 82 -7.06 -8.16 -0.12
C ILE A 82 -6.33 -9.50 -0.02
N ARG A 83 -5.98 -10.08 -1.17
CA ARG A 83 -5.36 -11.42 -1.27
C ARG A 83 -3.84 -11.41 -1.08
N ASP A 84 -3.35 -10.83 0.00
CA ASP A 84 -1.92 -10.77 0.32
C ASP A 84 -1.57 -11.67 1.51
N LEU A 85 -0.81 -12.73 1.25
CA LEU A 85 -0.38 -13.66 2.29
C LEU A 85 0.59 -12.98 3.27
N ARG A 86 0.21 -12.99 4.55
CA ARG A 86 1.03 -12.47 5.65
C ARG A 86 1.35 -13.58 6.65
N ARG A 87 2.65 -13.81 6.90
CA ARG A 87 3.10 -14.84 7.85
C ARG A 87 3.39 -14.33 9.26
N CYS A 88 3.65 -13.02 9.41
CA CYS A 88 4.06 -12.41 10.68
C CYS A 88 2.91 -12.09 11.66
N GLY A 89 1.65 -12.34 11.29
CA GLY A 89 0.51 -12.25 12.22
C GLY A 89 -0.05 -10.84 12.50
N THR A 90 0.42 -9.78 11.84
CA THR A 90 -0.03 -8.39 12.07
C THR A 90 -1.31 -7.98 11.35
N CYS A 91 -2.17 -8.94 10.95
CA CYS A 91 -3.42 -8.63 10.23
C CYS A 91 -4.35 -7.64 10.95
N PRO A 92 -4.59 -7.75 12.28
CA PRO A 92 -5.45 -6.79 12.98
C PRO A 92 -4.95 -5.35 12.86
N ARG A 93 -3.65 -5.11 13.13
CA ARG A 93 -3.01 -3.78 13.03
C ARG A 93 -3.10 -3.19 11.62
N VAL A 94 -3.08 -4.05 10.60
CA VAL A 94 -3.19 -3.59 9.22
C VAL A 94 -4.59 -3.13 8.90
N ARG A 95 -5.63 -3.84 9.39
CA ARG A 95 -7.01 -3.40 9.22
C ARG A 95 -7.23 -2.04 9.90
N GLU A 96 -6.72 -1.88 11.12
CA GLU A 96 -6.74 -0.61 11.86
C GLU A 96 -6.03 0.51 11.08
N ALA A 97 -4.83 0.23 10.55
CA ALA A 97 -4.08 1.19 9.75
C ALA A 97 -4.80 1.61 8.45
N ILE A 98 -5.51 0.69 7.79
CA ILE A 98 -6.27 1.01 6.57
C ILE A 98 -7.47 1.88 6.92
N GLY A 99 -8.20 1.56 7.99
CA GLY A 99 -9.32 2.39 8.47
C GLY A 99 -8.85 3.80 8.86
N ALA A 100 -7.74 3.91 9.58
CA ALA A 100 -7.16 5.20 9.95
C ALA A 100 -6.70 6.02 8.73
N ALA A 101 -6.13 5.36 7.72
CA ALA A 101 -5.69 6.03 6.51
C ALA A 101 -6.84 6.54 5.63
N ALA A 102 -8.00 5.88 5.66
CA ALA A 102 -9.14 6.23 4.80
C ALA A 102 -9.68 7.65 5.05
N GLY A 103 -9.60 8.16 6.27
CA GLY A 103 -10.02 9.54 6.57
C GLY A 103 -9.05 10.62 6.10
N GLY A 104 -7.85 10.25 5.64
CA GLY A 104 -6.81 11.18 5.18
C GLY A 104 -6.45 11.06 3.71
N MET A 105 -7.15 10.20 2.95
CA MET A 105 -6.97 9.96 1.50
C MET A 105 -8.15 10.52 0.72
#